data_AF-A0A3S0DBQ6-F1
#
_entry.id   AF-A0A3S0DBQ6-F1
#
_cell.length_a   1.000
_cell.length_b   1.000
_cell.length_c   1.000
_cell.angle_alpha   90.00
_cell.angle_beta   90.00
_cell.angle_gamma   90.00
#
_symmetry.space_group_name_H-M   'P 1'
#
loop_
_entity.id
_entity.type
_entity.pdbx_description
1 polymer ?
#
loop_
_entity_poly.entity_id
_entity_poly.type
_entity_poly.pdbx_seq_one_letter_code
_entity_poly.pdbx_strand_id
1 'polypeptide(L)'
;MRNFSKSAALLISTDKETHAERFWHFCTNGTIDIQGDTATGRISMYYISITKGVSYVSAGHYDDVVVRVDGAWKFKSRAITFYFYSKESEGFTGLPPGTLPPKP
;
A
#
# COMPACT_ATOMS: atom_id res chain seq x y z
N MET A 1 9.40 -23.76 -11.71
CA MET A 1 8.05 -23.18 -11.87
C MET A 1 7.56 -22.77 -10.49
N ARG A 2 7.40 -21.47 -10.22
CA ARG A 2 6.82 -20.99 -8.95
C ARG A 2 5.49 -20.33 -9.28
N ASN A 3 4.41 -20.97 -8.85
CA ASN A 3 3.04 -20.52 -9.06
C ASN A 3 2.76 -19.31 -8.15
N PHE A 4 2.56 -18.14 -8.75
CA PHE A 4 1.86 -17.04 -8.10
C PHE A 4 0.39 -17.13 -8.49
N SER A 5 -0.41 -17.71 -7.61
CA SER A 5 -1.85 -17.49 -7.60
C SER A 5 -2.29 -17.36 -6.15
N LYS A 6 -2.66 -16.14 -5.78
CA LYS A 6 -3.70 -15.85 -4.81
C LYS A 6 -4.13 -14.40 -5.00
N SER A 7 -5.35 -14.27 -5.49
CA SER A 7 -6.09 -13.03 -5.74
C SER A 7 -6.01 -12.04 -4.58
N ALA A 8 -5.86 -10.77 -4.92
CA ALA A 8 -6.03 -9.65 -4.00
C ALA A 8 -7.50 -9.57 -3.58
N ALA A 9 -7.81 -10.11 -2.41
CA ALA A 9 -9.08 -9.92 -1.72
C ALA A 9 -8.79 -9.19 -0.41
N LEU A 10 -9.53 -8.09 -0.22
CA LEU A 10 -9.75 -7.31 1.00
C LEU A 10 -9.22 -7.96 2.29
N LEU A 11 -8.05 -7.52 2.77
CA LEU A 11 -7.63 -7.74 4.15
C LEU A 11 -8.22 -6.62 5.03
N ILE A 12 -9.47 -6.78 5.46
CA ILE A 12 -9.84 -6.27 6.80
C ILE A 12 -9.53 -7.42 7.75
N SER A 13 -8.26 -7.50 8.17
CA SER A 13 -7.82 -8.42 9.22
C SER A 13 -8.49 -8.00 10.53
N THR A 14 -9.33 -8.87 11.10
CA THR A 14 -9.86 -8.77 12.47
C THR A 14 -8.90 -9.34 13.53
N ASP A 15 -7.68 -9.73 13.15
CA ASP A 15 -6.64 -10.10 14.11
C ASP A 15 -5.97 -8.84 14.65
N LYS A 16 -6.06 -8.66 15.97
CA LYS A 16 -5.55 -7.50 16.72
C LYS A 16 -4.01 -7.36 16.71
N GLU A 17 -3.29 -8.04 15.82
CA GLU A 17 -1.82 -8.15 15.80
C GLU A 17 -1.17 -7.85 14.43
N THR A 18 -1.75 -6.98 13.61
CA THR A 18 -1.18 -6.62 12.29
C THR A 18 -0.99 -5.12 12.06
N HIS A 19 -0.85 -4.31 13.11
CA HIS A 19 -0.61 -2.88 12.96
C HIS A 19 0.87 -2.56 13.20
N ALA A 20 1.45 -1.77 12.32
CA ALA A 20 2.75 -1.17 12.57
C ALA A 20 2.71 -0.35 13.86
N GLU A 21 3.74 -0.50 14.70
CA GLU A 21 3.92 0.27 15.94
C GLU A 21 4.16 1.75 15.62
N ARG A 22 4.90 2.01 14.53
CA ARG A 22 5.16 3.33 13.98
C ARG A 22 5.16 3.22 12.47
N PHE A 23 4.62 4.21 11.79
CA PHE A 23 4.66 4.24 10.34
C PHE A 23 4.62 5.66 9.78
N TRP A 24 5.18 5.79 8.59
CA TRP A 24 5.11 6.97 7.76
C TRP A 24 4.46 6.60 6.44
N HIS A 25 3.36 7.29 6.13
CA HIS A 25 2.51 6.99 5.00
C HIS A 25 2.63 8.13 3.99
N PHE A 26 3.24 7.85 2.85
CA PHE A 26 3.42 8.81 1.76
C PHE A 26 2.49 8.44 0.63
N CYS A 27 1.51 9.29 0.37
CA CYS A 27 0.60 9.14 -0.75
C CYS A 27 0.97 10.15 -1.84
N THR A 28 1.19 9.67 -3.06
CA THR A 28 1.63 10.51 -4.19
C THR A 28 0.88 10.12 -5.47
N ASN A 29 0.96 10.99 -6.47
CA ASN A 29 0.46 10.71 -7.83
C ASN A 29 -1.03 10.33 -7.86
N GLY A 30 -1.84 10.98 -7.03
CA GLY A 30 -3.27 10.74 -6.96
C GLY A 30 -3.96 11.19 -8.25
N THR A 31 -4.82 10.34 -8.80
CA THR A 31 -5.78 10.65 -9.86
C THR A 31 -7.20 10.44 -9.35
N ILE A 32 -8.14 11.21 -9.87
CA ILE A 32 -9.56 11.11 -9.50
C ILE A 32 -10.44 11.37 -10.72
N ASP A 33 -11.50 10.58 -10.86
CA ASP A 33 -12.60 10.80 -11.81
C ASP A 33 -13.89 11.01 -11.01
N ILE A 34 -14.53 12.16 -11.22
CA ILE A 34 -15.69 12.62 -10.44
C ILE A 34 -16.95 12.55 -11.31
N GLN A 35 -17.95 11.83 -10.82
CA GLN A 35 -19.26 11.65 -11.45
C GLN A 35 -20.35 12.04 -10.44
N GLY A 36 -20.69 13.33 -10.43
CA GLY A 36 -21.65 13.91 -9.50
C GLY A 36 -21.17 13.80 -8.05
N ASP A 37 -21.93 13.07 -7.24
CA ASP A 37 -21.62 12.80 -5.82
C ASP A 37 -20.89 11.48 -5.59
N THR A 38 -20.36 10.88 -6.66
CA THR A 38 -19.48 9.71 -6.60
C THR A 38 -18.17 10.01 -7.30
N ALA A 39 -17.07 9.39 -6.86
CA ALA A 39 -15.80 9.46 -7.58
C ALA A 39 -14.99 8.18 -7.37
N THR A 40 -14.18 7.85 -8.36
CA THR A 40 -13.17 6.80 -8.27
C THR A 40 -11.78 7.42 -8.33
N GLY A 41 -10.87 6.96 -7.48
CA GLY A 41 -9.51 7.47 -7.44
C GLY A 41 -8.47 6.38 -7.38
N ARG A 42 -7.26 6.70 -7.80
CA ARG A 42 -6.07 5.87 -7.60
C ARG A 42 -4.96 6.72 -7.04
N ILE A 43 -4.28 6.23 -6.01
CA ILE A 43 -3.16 6.96 -5.40
C ILE A 43 -2.02 5.99 -5.08
N SER A 44 -0.81 6.38 -5.47
CA SER A 44 0.38 5.61 -5.14
C SER A 44 0.72 5.77 -3.67
N MET A 45 1.35 4.73 -3.13
CA MET A 45 1.72 4.65 -1.72
C MET A 45 3.17 4.24 -1.60
N TYR A 46 3.86 4.91 -0.69
CA TYR A 46 5.08 4.44 -0.09
C TYR A 46 4.92 4.43 1.43
N TYR A 47 5.28 3.32 2.05
CA TYR A 47 4.99 3.04 3.45
C TYR A 47 6.25 2.54 4.13
N ILE A 48 6.72 3.29 5.13
CA ILE A 48 7.83 2.88 6.00
C ILE A 48 7.22 2.57 7.35
N SER A 49 7.58 1.44 7.95
CA SER A 49 6.99 1.02 9.23
C SER A 49 7.96 0.30 10.13
N ILE A 50 7.63 0.28 11.43
CA ILE A 50 8.25 -0.56 12.44
C ILE A 50 7.19 -1.54 12.93
N THR A 51 7.48 -2.83 12.87
CA THR A 51 6.61 -3.90 13.39
C THR A 51 7.48 -4.88 14.18
N LYS A 52 7.16 -5.08 15.47
CA LYS A 52 7.92 -5.93 16.39
C LYS A 52 9.41 -5.55 16.42
N GLY A 53 9.69 -4.25 16.44
CA GLY A 53 11.05 -3.69 16.43
C GLY A 53 11.81 -3.78 15.09
N VAL A 54 11.20 -4.34 14.02
CA VAL A 54 11.83 -4.48 12.70
C VAL A 54 11.34 -3.40 11.75
N SER A 55 12.26 -2.76 11.04
CA SER A 55 11.96 -1.77 9.98
C SER A 55 11.55 -2.45 8.68
N TYR A 56 10.44 -2.00 8.11
CA TYR A 56 9.90 -2.45 6.83
C TYR A 56 9.69 -1.28 5.86
N VAL A 57 9.77 -1.61 4.59
CA VAL A 57 9.43 -0.74 3.46
C VAL A 57 8.43 -1.45 2.55
N SER A 58 7.39 -0.74 2.12
CA SER A 58 6.47 -1.17 1.08
C SER A 58 6.13 -0.06 0.11
N ALA A 59 5.75 -0.48 -1.10
CA ALA A 59 5.08 0.38 -2.06
C ALA A 59 3.86 -0.32 -2.62
N GLY A 60 2.91 0.47 -3.11
CA GLY A 60 1.67 -0.03 -3.67
C GLY A 60 0.81 1.10 -4.21
N HIS A 61 -0.47 0.81 -4.35
CA HIS A 61 -1.48 1.83 -4.61
C HIS A 61 -2.77 1.53 -3.85
N TYR A 62 -3.57 2.57 -3.68
CA TYR A 62 -4.98 2.44 -3.32
C TYR A 62 -5.86 2.61 -4.55
N ASP A 63 -6.92 1.80 -4.61
CA ASP A 63 -8.10 2.02 -5.44
C ASP A 63 -9.25 2.47 -4.54
N ASP A 64 -9.70 3.69 -4.77
CA ASP A 64 -10.67 4.38 -3.92
C ASP A 64 -12.01 4.52 -4.63
N VAL A 65 -13.09 4.28 -3.89
CA VAL A 65 -14.43 4.76 -4.22
C VAL A 65 -14.83 5.73 -3.13
N VAL A 66 -15.13 6.97 -3.50
CA VAL A 66 -15.57 8.02 -2.58
C VAL A 66 -16.96 8.51 -2.96
N VAL A 67 -17.73 8.91 -1.95
CA VAL A 67 -19.07 9.45 -2.10
C VAL A 67 -19.19 10.76 -1.33
N ARG A 68 -19.90 11.73 -1.88
CA ARG A 68 -20.23 12.97 -1.18
C ARG A 68 -21.52 12.75 -0.39
N VAL A 69 -21.46 12.95 0.92
CA VAL A 69 -22.60 12.82 1.84
C VAL A 69 -22.65 14.11 2.64
N ASP A 70 -23.78 14.81 2.58
CA ASP A 70 -24.01 16.10 3.25
C ASP A 70 -22.91 17.14 2.95
N GLY A 71 -22.51 17.22 1.67
CA GLY A 71 -21.48 18.16 1.20
C GLY A 71 -20.03 17.70 1.46
N ALA A 72 -19.80 16.60 2.16
CA ALA A 72 -18.46 16.10 2.49
C ALA A 72 -18.12 14.79 1.75
N TRP A 73 -16.93 14.71 1.15
CA TRP A 73 -16.41 13.47 0.56
C TRP A 73 -16.00 12.47 1.64
N LYS A 74 -16.43 11.22 1.47
CA LYS A 74 -16.12 10.10 2.38
C LYS A 74 -15.68 8.89 1.56
N PHE A 75 -14.79 8.08 2.11
CA PHE A 75 -14.47 6.77 1.52
C PHE A 75 -15.67 5.85 1.64
N LYS A 76 -16.19 5.39 0.51
CA LYS A 76 -17.11 4.25 0.45
C LYS A 76 -16.32 2.94 0.52
N SER A 77 -15.18 2.88 -0.17
CA SER A 77 -14.22 1.77 -0.07
C SER A 77 -12.82 2.24 -0.43
N ARG A 78 -11.81 1.56 0.13
CA ARG A 78 -10.41 1.69 -0.24
C ARG A 78 -9.80 0.30 -0.28
N ALA A 79 -9.31 -0.10 -1.45
CA ALA A 79 -8.59 -1.35 -1.64
C ALA A 79 -7.10 -1.05 -1.80
N ILE A 80 -6.25 -1.84 -1.16
CA ILE A 80 -4.80 -1.71 -1.23
C ILE A 80 -4.20 -2.84 -2.06
N THR A 81 -3.30 -2.49 -2.97
CA THR A 81 -2.46 -3.44 -3.71
C THR A 81 -1.00 -3.15 -3.38
N PHE A 82 -0.31 -4.09 -2.73
CA PHE A 82 1.12 -4.00 -2.51
C PHE A 82 1.89 -4.49 -3.73
N TYR A 83 2.87 -3.71 -4.17
CA TYR A 83 3.89 -4.15 -5.15
C TYR A 83 5.01 -4.91 -4.46
N PHE A 84 5.39 -4.47 -3.26
CA PHE A 84 6.32 -5.17 -2.37
C PHE A 84 6.06 -4.76 -0.92
N TYR A 85 6.49 -5.64 0.01
CA TYR A 85 6.59 -5.38 1.44
C TYR A 85 7.76 -6.21 1.97
N SER A 86 8.82 -5.52 2.39
CA SER A 86 10.12 -6.13 2.69
C SER A 86 10.70 -5.52 3.94
N LYS A 87 11.56 -6.28 4.64
CA LYS A 87 12.43 -5.67 5.64
C LYS A 87 13.36 -4.69 4.96
N GLU A 88 13.62 -3.57 5.60
CA GLU A 88 14.54 -2.56 5.04
C GLU A 88 15.94 -3.14 4.83
N SER A 89 16.39 -4.02 5.72
CA SER A 89 17.67 -4.75 5.62
C SER A 89 17.79 -5.68 4.40
N GLU A 90 16.67 -6.03 3.77
CA GLU A 90 16.60 -6.91 2.60
C GLU A 90 16.32 -6.14 1.31
N GLY A 91 16.21 -4.80 1.39
CA GLY A 91 15.89 -3.95 0.24
C GLY A 91 14.51 -4.23 -0.38
N PHE A 92 14.11 -3.40 -1.34
CA PHE A 92 12.84 -3.60 -2.06
C PHE A 92 12.92 -4.71 -3.12
N THR A 93 14.12 -5.17 -3.49
CA THR A 93 14.35 -6.26 -4.44
C THR A 93 14.47 -7.64 -3.78
N GLY A 94 14.42 -7.72 -2.45
CA GLY A 94 14.72 -8.94 -1.70
C GLY A 94 16.21 -9.27 -1.62
N LEU A 95 17.08 -8.29 -1.92
CA LEU A 95 18.53 -8.37 -1.77
C LEU A 95 19.03 -7.27 -0.81
N PRO A 96 19.99 -7.59 0.09
CA PRO A 96 20.58 -6.60 0.97
C PRO A 96 21.10 -5.36 0.22
N PRO A 97 20.97 -4.16 0.81
CA PRO A 97 21.63 -2.97 0.29
C PRO A 97 23.13 -3.24 0.07
N GLY A 98 23.64 -2.99 -1.15
CA GLY A 98 25.05 -3.20 -1.51
C GLY A 98 25.37 -4.52 -2.22
N THR A 99 24.42 -5.45 -2.36
CA THR A 99 24.61 -6.68 -3.17
C THR A 99 23.93 -6.61 -4.54
N LEU A 100 23.56 -5.41 -5.00
CA LEU A 100 23.04 -5.25 -6.36
C LEU A 100 24.16 -5.63 -7.35
N PRO A 101 23.88 -6.46 -8.36
CA PRO A 101 24.85 -6.73 -9.41
C PRO A 101 25.26 -5.40 -10.06
N PRO A 102 26.52 -5.27 -10.52
CA PRO A 102 26.96 -4.07 -11.22
C PRO A 102 26.01 -3.80 -12.39
N LYS A 103 25.67 -2.53 -12.58
CA LYS A 103 24.85 -2.10 -13.71
C LYS A 103 25.55 -2.51 -15.01
N PRO A 104 24.84 -3.07 -16.00
CA PRO A 104 25.42 -3.37 -17.30
C PRO A 104 25.95 -2.11 -17.99
#